data_AF-A0A1S9CUZ5-F1
#
_entry.id   AF-A0A1S9CUZ5-F1
#
_cell.length_a   1.000
_cell.length_b   1.000
_cell.length_c   1.000
_cell.angle_alpha   90.00
_cell.angle_beta   90.00
_cell.angle_gamma   90.00
#
_symmetry.space_group_name_H-M   'P 1'
#
loop_
_entity.id
_entity.type
_entity.pdbx_description
1 polymer ?
#
loop_
_entity_poly.entity_id
_entity_poly.type
_entity_poly.pdbx_seq_one_letter_code
_entity_poly.pdbx_strand_id
1 'polypeptide(L)' 'MEFETAVGELKAIIEDMERDNKQTLNETVEKYKEGLELVTYCNDLLKKAEQQIVVYDSMFSDEGEPNDL' A
#
# COMPACT_ATOMS: atom_id res chain seq x y z
N MET A 1 -4.53 -11.04 -0.28
CA MET A 1 -3.98 -10.80 1.06
C MET A 1 -4.57 -9.49 1.56
N GLU A 2 -4.80 -9.33 2.86
CA GLU A 2 -5.24 -8.02 3.38
C GLU A 2 -4.07 -7.03 3.37
N PHE A 3 -4.37 -5.73 3.32
CA PHE A 3 -3.36 -4.68 3.30
C PHE A 3 -2.44 -4.75 4.53
N GLU A 4 -3.03 -4.97 5.70
CA GLU A 4 -2.35 -5.04 6.99
C GLU A 4 -1.39 -6.23 7.05
N THR A 5 -1.76 -7.34 6.42
CA THR A 5 -0.87 -8.51 6.31
C THR A 5 0.30 -8.21 5.38
N ALA A 6 0.06 -7.61 4.21
CA ALA A 6 1.12 -7.26 3.27
C ALA A 6 2.11 -6.24 3.85
N VAL A 7 1.61 -5.24 4.59
CA VAL A 7 2.45 -4.28 5.31
C VAL A 7 3.21 -4.96 6.44
N GLY A 8 2.61 -5.93 7.13
CA GLY A 8 3.28 -6.73 8.16
C GLY A 8 4.46 -7.53 7.59
N GLU A 9 4.28 -8.17 6.45
CA GLU A 9 5.34 -8.90 5.75
C GLU A 9 6.45 -7.95 5.26
N LEU A 10 6.09 -6.79 4.71
CA LEU A 10 7.07 -5.78 4.29
C LEU A 10 7.93 -5.30 5.47
N LYS A 11 7.31 -5.05 6.63
CA LYS A 11 8.04 -4.68 7.85
C LYS A 11 9.00 -5.78 8.30
N ALA A 12 8.56 -7.04 8.25
CA ALA A 12 9.42 -8.16 8.59
C ALA A 12 10.65 -8.28 7.66
N ILE A 13 10.48 -8.01 6.36
CA ILE A 13 11.59 -7.95 5.41
C ILE A 13 12.57 -6.84 5.77
N ILE A 14 12.07 -5.62 6.05
CA ILE A 14 12.91 -4.48 6.44
C ILE A 14 13.67 -4.80 7.72
N GLU A 15 12.98 -5.26 8.76
CA GLU A 15 13.61 -5.65 10.03
C GLU A 15 14.68 -6.73 9.82
N ASP A 16 14.44 -7.70 8.94
CA ASP A 16 15.44 -8.74 8.68
C ASP A 16 16.64 -8.23 7.88
N MET A 17 16.44 -7.27 6.97
CA MET A 17 17.51 -6.58 6.24
C MET A 17 18.34 -5.62 7.12
N GLU A 18 17.74 -5.04 8.16
CA GLU A 18 18.40 -4.10 9.08
C GLU A 18 19.18 -4.77 10.21
N ARG A 19 18.97 -6.07 10.44
CA ARG A 19 19.72 -6.83 11.44
C ARG A 19 21.21 -6.87 11.06
N ASP A 20 22.08 -6.81 12.06
CA ASP A 20 23.55 -6.92 11.92
C ASP A 20 24.05 -8.32 11.48
N ASN A 21 23.15 -9.20 11.06
CA ASN A 21 23.48 -10.52 10.53
C ASN A 21 24.06 -10.38 9.12
N LYS A 22 25.14 -11.13 8.85
CA LYS A 22 25.81 -11.14 7.54
C LYS A 22 24.95 -11.84 6.51
N GLN A 23 24.00 -11.11 5.92
CA GLN A 23 23.33 -11.53 4.69
C GLN A 23 24.34 -11.48 3.54
N THR A 24 24.25 -12.45 2.65
CA THR A 24 24.96 -12.40 1.37
C THR A 24 24.29 -11.39 0.45
N LEU A 25 25.06 -10.88 -0.53
CA LEU A 25 24.53 -9.96 -1.54
C LEU A 25 23.29 -10.52 -2.26
N ASN A 26 23.31 -11.83 -2.58
CA ASN A 26 22.18 -12.46 -3.27
C ASN A 26 20.92 -12.49 -2.40
N GLU A 27 21.05 -12.81 -1.11
CA GLU A 27 19.91 -12.80 -0.17
C GLU A 27 19.33 -11.40 -0.01
N THR A 28 20.18 -10.37 0.06
CA THR A 28 19.73 -8.97 0.11
C THR A 28 18.98 -8.56 -1.16
N VAL A 29 19.45 -8.99 -2.33
CA VAL A 29 18.80 -8.70 -3.62
C VAL A 29 17.43 -9.39 -3.71
N GLU A 30 17.30 -10.64 -3.25
CA GLU A 30 15.99 -11.32 -3.26
C GLU A 30 15.01 -10.65 -2.30
N LYS A 31 15.42 -10.30 -1.08
CA LYS A 31 14.57 -9.56 -0.13
C LYS A 31 14.12 -8.20 -0.67
N TYR A 32 15.00 -7.51 -1.39
CA TYR A 32 14.65 -6.26 -2.06
C TYR A 32 13.55 -6.47 -3.12
N LYS A 33 13.63 -7.53 -3.92
CA LYS A 33 12.59 -7.86 -4.92
C LYS A 33 11.26 -8.19 -4.23
N GLU A 34 11.28 -9.03 -3.22
CA GLU A 34 10.08 -9.39 -2.43
C GLU A 34 9.45 -8.13 -1.83
N GLY A 35 10.26 -7.24 -1.24
CA GLY A 35 9.81 -5.95 -0.74
C GLY A 35 9.17 -5.07 -1.82
N LEU A 36 9.75 -5.04 -3.03
CA LEU A 36 9.21 -4.25 -4.15
C LEU A 36 7.85 -4.78 -4.63
N GLU A 37 7.67 -6.10 -4.66
CA GLU A 37 6.39 -6.73 -4.98
C GLU A 37 5.32 -6.38 -3.94
N LEU A 38 5.66 -6.44 -2.64
CA LEU A 38 4.77 -6.06 -1.55
C LEU A 38 4.39 -4.57 -1.58
N VAL A 39 5.35 -3.68 -1.86
CA VAL A 39 5.09 -2.24 -2.01
C VAL A 39 4.12 -1.99 -3.17
N THR A 40 4.32 -2.66 -4.31
CA THR A 40 3.43 -2.55 -5.47
C THR A 40 2.02 -2.99 -5.11
N TYR A 41 1.90 -4.14 -4.44
CA TYR A 41 0.61 -4.66 -3.99
C TYR A 41 -0.12 -3.71 -3.03
N CYS A 42 0.60 -3.17 -2.04
CA CYS A 42 0.05 -2.23 -1.07
C CYS A 42 -0.47 -0.95 -1.76
N ASN A 43 0.30 -0.40 -2.70
CA ASN A 43 -0.10 0.78 -3.47
C ASN A 43 -1.35 0.53 -4.30
N ASP A 44 -1.49 -0.66 -4.91
CA ASP A 44 -2.69 -1.02 -5.67
C ASP A 44 -3.94 -1.12 -4.79
N LEU A 45 -3.80 -1.65 -3.57
CA LEU A 45 -4.90 -1.69 -2.60
C LEU A 45 -5.32 -0.28 -2.17
N LEU A 46 -4.35 0.59 -1.85
CA LEU A 46 -4.60 1.97 -1.47
C LEU A 46 -5.30 2.74 -2.60
N LYS A 47 -4.83 2.58 -3.83
CA LYS A 47 -5.43 3.21 -5.01
C LYS A 47 -6.89 2.78 -5.23
N LYS A 48 -7.19 1.51 -4.98
CA LYS A 48 -8.59 1.01 -5.06
C LYS A 48 -9.45 1.62 -3.96
N ALA A 49 -8.95 1.73 -2.74
CA ALA A 49 -9.67 2.36 -1.63
C ALA A 49 -9.92 3.85 -1.90
N GLU A 50 -8.91 4.59 -2.38
CA GLU A 50 -9.04 5.99 -2.78
C GLU A 50 -10.10 6.15 -3.89
N GLN A 51 -10.07 5.30 -4.91
CA GLN A 51 -11.08 5.34 -5.98
C GLN A 51 -12.50 5.10 -5.45
N GLN A 52 -12.68 4.21 -4.49
CA GLN A 52 -14.00 3.96 -3.89
C GLN A 52 -14.52 5.21 -3.16
N ILE A 53 -13.65 5.90 -2.42
CA ILE A 53 -13.99 7.15 -1.73
C ILE A 53 -14.40 8.21 -2.74
N VAL A 54 -13.61 8.41 -3.80
CA VAL A 54 -13.91 9.40 -4.86
C VAL A 54 -15.26 9.11 -5.53
N VAL A 55 -15.54 7.85 -5.84
CA VAL A 55 -16.84 7.46 -6.42
C VAL A 55 -17.98 7.75 -5.46
N TYR A 56 -17.83 7.39 -4.18
CA TYR A 56 -18.81 7.69 -3.15
C TYR A 56 -19.06 9.20 -3.06
N ASP A 57 -18.02 10.00 -2.84
CA ASP A 57 -18.13 11.46 -2.75
C ASP A 57 -18.81 12.07 -3.99
N SER A 58 -18.49 11.59 -5.19
CA SER A 58 -19.13 12.06 -6.42
C SER A 58 -20.63 11.74 -6.50
N MET A 59 -21.07 10.63 -5.89
CA MET A 59 -22.49 10.24 -5.85
C MET A 59 -23.30 11.05 -4.82
N PHE A 60 -22.67 11.49 -3.73
CA PHE A 60 -23.32 12.24 -2.65
C PHE A 60 -23.18 13.76 -2.78
N SER A 61 -22.27 14.24 -3.62
CA SER A 61 -22.10 15.69 -3.89
C SER A 61 -23.14 16.26 -4.87
N ASP A 62 -24.04 15.43 -5.42
CA ASP A 62 -25.14 15.85 -6.31
C ASP A 62 -26.46 16.20 -5.57
N GLU A 63 -26.50 16.12 -4.24
CA GLU A 63 -27.58 16.76 -3.46
C GLU A 63 -27.31 18.26 -3.33
N GLY A 64 -27.69 18.98 -4.39
CA GLY A 64 -27.52 20.42 -4.52
C GLY A 64 -28.17 21.22 -3.38
N GLU A 65 -27.36 22.01 -2.69
CA GLU A 65 -27.85 23.27 -2.14
C GLU A 65 -28.20 24.20 -3.33
N PRO A 66 -29.41 24.79 -3.36
CA PRO A 66 -29.73 25.80 -4.35
C PRO A 66 -28.99 27.09 -3.96
N ASN A 67 -27.84 27.33 -4.59
CA ASN A 67 -27.18 28.64 -4.54
C ASN A 67 -27.41 29.41 -5.85
N ASP A 68 -28.47 30.20 -5.86
CA ASP A 68 -28.53 31.58 -6.39
C ASP A 68 -29.99 32.08 -6.38
N LEU A 69 -30.36 32.83 -5.33
CA LEU A 69 -31.28 33.99 -5.36
C LEU A 69 -30.99 34.91 -4.18
#